data_AF-B9J613-F1
#
_entry.id   AF-B9J613-F1
#
_cell.length_a   1.000
_cell.length_b   1.000
_cell.length_c   1.000
_cell.angle_alpha   90.00
_cell.angle_beta   90.00
_cell.angle_gamma   90.00
#
_symmetry.space_group_name_H-M   'P 1'
#
loop_
_entity.id
_entity.type
_entity.pdbx_description
1 polymer ?
#
loop_
_entity_poly.entity_id
_entity_poly.type
_entity_poly.pdbx_seq_one_letter_code
_entity_poly.pdbx_strand_id
1 'polypeptide(L)'
;MKGTYQVVLPQVTQQGGQGGGNSNNYINVSAKADSVFEQIRIIAKKISRTLFFPHIQVIIFSEELLSNPYILQNTLDVYIRDHEMRRNIRLFVSEKNAEAVLNQSAKPENLPAQYIDMLAEHPPKNAHMVEAARIGDVQEKIISKRSFVLPILKLTKQGIQMEGAALFRGKDNKYVGMLNGEQTMGMNYLIGKKFGGFFTIRKKNQLITYEIHKLQCNIKVFTKDTMQPEFDVHLSLEGTLAELHFSNRKQLINEKNLEKEISKEIKKHIQKSIKLIQKKYKVDVLELGEVYKRHNYKEWKKISKNWDQGKNYFSDAQVNVNVHVHSIIEHSGSSLPKRVK
;
A
#
# COMPACT_ATOMS: atom_id res chain seq x y z
N MET A 1 21.02 2.89 15.14
CA MET A 1 19.54 3.04 15.04
C MET A 1 18.84 2.53 16.32
N LYS A 2 17.57 2.91 16.59
CA LYS A 2 16.77 2.37 17.72
C LYS A 2 15.80 1.30 17.21
N GLY A 3 15.72 0.17 17.90
CA GLY A 3 14.72 -0.88 17.66
C GLY A 3 13.91 -1.19 18.92
N THR A 4 12.62 -1.46 18.75
CA THR A 4 11.69 -1.84 19.82
C THR A 4 11.03 -3.17 19.46
N TYR A 5 11.03 -4.11 20.40
CA TYR A 5 10.55 -5.47 20.22
C TYR A 5 9.39 -5.73 21.18
N GLN A 6 8.23 -6.08 20.62
CA GLN A 6 7.07 -6.47 21.41
C GLN A 6 7.20 -7.95 21.79
N VAL A 7 7.33 -8.22 23.08
CA VAL A 7 7.44 -9.56 23.63
C VAL A 7 6.14 -9.90 24.34
N VAL A 8 5.45 -10.92 23.83
CA VAL A 8 4.21 -11.43 24.44
C VAL A 8 4.55 -12.13 25.75
N LEU A 9 3.82 -11.79 26.81
CA LEU A 9 3.91 -12.46 28.09
C LEU A 9 2.96 -13.67 28.08
N PRO A 10 3.40 -14.87 28.50
CA PRO A 10 2.47 -15.98 28.70
C PRO A 10 1.47 -15.58 29.78
N GLN A 11 0.17 -15.75 29.50
CA GLN A 11 -0.84 -15.50 30.51
C GLN A 11 -0.62 -16.45 31.68
N VAL A 12 -0.49 -15.88 32.88
CA VAL A 12 -0.82 -16.62 34.08
C VAL A 12 -2.35 -16.72 34.06
N THR A 13 -2.87 -17.91 33.83
CA THR A 13 -4.29 -18.22 34.09
C THR A 13 -4.55 -17.87 35.55
N GLN A 14 -5.07 -16.67 35.82
CA GLN A 14 -5.61 -16.33 37.13
C GLN A 14 -6.91 -17.12 37.29
N GLN A 15 -6.77 -18.31 37.84
CA GLN A 15 -7.85 -19.04 38.47
C GLN A 15 -8.25 -18.27 39.73
N GLY A 16 -9.32 -17.48 39.62
CA GLY A 16 -10.01 -16.85 40.75
C GLY A 16 -9.46 -15.47 41.17
N GLY A 17 -10.35 -14.48 41.23
CA GLY A 17 -10.12 -13.23 41.94
C GLY A 17 -10.42 -11.98 41.12
N GLN A 18 -11.44 -11.23 41.57
CA GLN A 18 -11.79 -9.90 41.08
C GLN A 18 -10.57 -8.98 41.06
N GLY A 19 -10.32 -8.34 39.92
CA GLY A 19 -9.28 -7.33 39.78
C GLY A 19 -9.27 -6.74 38.37
N GLY A 20 -10.10 -5.72 38.16
CA GLY A 20 -10.06 -4.89 36.96
C GLY A 20 -8.72 -4.16 36.85
N GLY A 21 -7.74 -4.81 36.23
CA GLY A 21 -6.45 -4.25 35.89
C GLY A 21 -6.18 -4.51 34.43
N ASN A 22 -6.15 -3.44 33.63
CA ASN A 22 -5.80 -3.44 32.21
C ASN A 22 -4.29 -3.77 32.06
N SER A 23 -3.91 -5.01 32.40
CA SER A 23 -2.56 -5.51 32.23
C SER A 23 -2.40 -5.93 30.77
N ASN A 24 -1.56 -5.19 30.05
CA ASN A 24 -1.21 -5.56 28.68
C ASN A 24 -0.47 -6.92 28.73
N ASN A 25 -0.90 -7.88 27.89
CA ASN A 25 -0.26 -9.20 27.79
C ASN A 25 1.08 -9.15 27.01
N TYR A 26 1.77 -8.01 27.01
CA TYR A 26 3.02 -7.80 26.29
C TYR A 26 3.88 -6.74 26.98
N ILE A 27 5.17 -6.77 26.70
CA ILE A 27 6.13 -5.71 27.02
C ILE A 27 6.82 -5.23 25.74
N ASN A 28 7.12 -3.95 25.66
CA ASN A 28 7.94 -3.39 24.60
C ASN A 28 9.36 -3.14 25.15
N VAL A 29 10.36 -3.80 24.56
CA VAL A 29 11.76 -3.68 24.98
C VAL A 29 12.58 -3.04 23.87
N SER A 30 13.29 -1.97 24.21
CA SER A 30 14.02 -1.16 23.23
C SER A 30 15.54 -1.25 23.42
N ALA A 31 16.28 -1.19 22.31
CA ALA A 31 17.73 -1.04 22.29
C ALA A 31 18.17 -0.08 21.18
N LYS A 32 19.32 0.56 21.38
CA LYS A 32 20.00 1.37 20.36
C LYS A 32 21.32 0.69 20.03
N ALA A 33 21.56 0.47 18.75
CA ALA A 33 22.77 -0.16 18.21
C ALA A 33 22.82 0.04 16.69
N ASP A 34 23.97 -0.21 16.07
CA ASP A 34 24.16 0.04 14.64
C ASP A 34 23.68 -1.11 13.76
N SER A 35 23.50 -2.31 14.34
CA SER A 35 22.90 -3.46 13.67
C SER A 35 21.73 -4.05 14.44
N VAL A 36 20.78 -4.69 13.72
CA VAL A 36 19.68 -5.46 14.33
C VAL A 36 20.22 -6.57 15.22
N PHE A 37 21.27 -7.25 14.78
CA PHE A 37 21.87 -8.35 15.54
C PHE A 37 22.44 -7.88 16.88
N GLU A 38 23.13 -6.74 16.91
CA GLU A 38 23.62 -6.14 18.15
C GLU A 38 22.46 -5.71 19.05
N GLN A 39 21.38 -5.13 18.49
CA GLN A 39 20.17 -4.81 19.27
C GLN A 39 19.60 -6.04 19.95
N ILE A 40 19.50 -7.17 19.23
CA ILE A 40 19.05 -8.46 19.78
C ILE A 40 19.93 -8.88 20.96
N ARG A 41 21.25 -8.75 20.86
CA ARG A 41 22.19 -9.07 21.95
C ARG A 41 22.08 -8.13 23.15
N ILE A 42 21.80 -6.84 22.92
CA ILE A 42 21.54 -5.87 24.00
C ILE A 42 20.22 -6.18 24.70
N ILE A 43 19.18 -6.53 23.93
CA ILE A 43 17.86 -6.87 24.48
C ILE A 43 17.93 -8.15 25.31
N ALA A 44 18.68 -9.16 24.86
CA ALA A 44 18.89 -10.39 25.62
C ALA A 44 19.47 -10.17 27.02
N LYS A 45 20.12 -9.03 27.29
CA LYS A 45 20.59 -8.64 28.63
C LYS A 45 19.49 -8.02 29.51
N LYS A 46 18.34 -7.67 28.94
CA LYS A 46 17.21 -6.97 29.59
C LYS A 46 16.01 -7.87 29.85
N ILE A 47 15.98 -9.07 29.27
CA ILE A 47 14.88 -10.02 29.41
C ILE A 47 15.42 -11.38 29.86
N SER A 48 14.65 -12.10 30.65
CA SER A 48 15.04 -13.44 31.13
C SER A 48 14.86 -14.54 30.08
N ARG A 49 14.16 -14.25 28.98
CA ARG A 49 13.84 -15.21 27.91
C ARG A 49 14.56 -14.85 26.62
N THR A 50 14.90 -15.86 25.82
CA THR A 50 15.41 -15.64 24.46
C THR A 50 14.29 -15.13 23.56
N LEU A 51 14.61 -14.19 22.67
CA LEU A 51 13.67 -13.76 21.63
C LEU A 51 13.40 -14.93 20.68
N PHE A 52 12.13 -15.21 20.41
CA PHE A 52 11.70 -16.22 19.47
C PHE A 52 11.07 -15.56 18.25
N PHE A 53 11.83 -15.51 17.16
CA PHE A 53 11.48 -14.74 15.97
C PHE A 53 10.47 -15.37 15.01
N PRO A 54 10.23 -16.70 14.98
CA PRO A 54 9.20 -17.26 14.12
C PRO A 54 7.81 -16.64 14.30
N HIS A 55 7.49 -16.07 15.47
CA HIS A 55 6.20 -15.42 15.73
C HIS A 55 6.10 -13.96 15.25
N ILE A 56 7.13 -13.37 14.62
CA ILE A 56 7.00 -12.02 14.05
C ILE A 56 5.91 -12.03 12.97
N GLN A 57 4.94 -11.12 13.08
CA GLN A 57 3.92 -10.87 12.07
C GLN A 57 4.22 -9.62 11.25
N VAL A 58 4.68 -8.56 11.92
CA VAL A 58 4.87 -7.24 11.32
C VAL A 58 6.22 -6.63 11.71
N ILE A 59 6.82 -5.87 10.78
CA ILE A 59 7.95 -4.98 11.05
C ILE A 59 7.56 -3.58 10.59
N ILE A 60 7.73 -2.60 11.47
CA ILE A 60 7.34 -1.20 11.25
C ILE A 60 8.61 -0.36 11.29
N PHE A 61 8.81 0.43 10.25
CA PHE A 61 9.94 1.35 10.13
C PHE A 61 9.44 2.79 10.21
N SER A 62 10.17 3.70 10.85
CA SER A 62 9.86 5.12 10.71
C SER A 62 10.31 5.62 9.32
N GLU A 63 9.57 6.57 8.76
CA GLU A 63 9.98 7.22 7.51
C GLU A 63 11.35 7.92 7.61
N GLU A 64 11.67 8.46 8.79
CA GLU A 64 12.97 9.09 9.08
C GLU A 64 14.12 8.09 8.90
N LEU A 65 13.98 6.88 9.45
CA LEU A 65 15.00 5.84 9.33
C LEU A 65 15.20 5.44 7.85
N LEU A 66 14.10 5.27 7.11
CA LEU A 66 14.11 4.82 5.72
C LEU A 66 14.47 5.91 4.71
N SER A 67 14.54 7.18 5.14
CA SER A 67 15.04 8.28 4.32
C SER A 67 16.54 8.18 4.03
N ASN A 68 17.26 7.28 4.72
CA ASN A 68 18.65 6.97 4.49
C ASN A 68 18.80 5.82 3.48
N PRO A 69 19.67 5.96 2.45
CA PRO A 69 19.93 4.89 1.48
C PRO A 69 20.36 3.59 2.15
N TYR A 70 19.95 2.46 1.57
CA TYR A 70 20.33 1.10 1.94
C TYR A 70 19.91 0.63 3.34
N ILE A 71 19.35 1.49 4.20
CA ILE A 71 18.95 1.10 5.56
C ILE A 71 17.88 0.01 5.56
N LEU A 72 16.90 0.06 4.63
CA LEU A 72 15.87 -0.98 4.54
C LEU A 72 16.48 -2.35 4.28
N GLN A 73 17.29 -2.50 3.21
CA GLN A 73 17.91 -3.77 2.86
C GLN A 73 18.86 -4.28 3.97
N ASN A 74 19.63 -3.39 4.59
CA ASN A 74 20.58 -3.76 5.64
C ASN A 74 19.86 -4.25 6.90
N THR A 75 18.69 -3.66 7.19
CA THR A 75 17.86 -4.07 8.33
C THR A 75 17.18 -5.41 8.04
N LEU A 76 16.69 -5.62 6.81
CA LEU A 76 16.04 -6.87 6.41
C LEU A 76 17.01 -8.05 6.26
N ASP A 77 18.31 -7.83 6.06
CA ASP A 77 19.32 -8.88 5.85
C ASP A 77 19.32 -9.92 6.98
N VAL A 78 19.25 -9.49 8.25
CA VAL A 78 19.17 -10.40 9.41
C VAL A 78 17.93 -11.29 9.36
N TYR A 79 16.78 -10.71 8.99
CA TYR A 79 15.51 -11.44 8.91
C TYR A 79 15.43 -12.37 7.70
N ILE A 80 16.28 -12.20 6.70
CA ILE A 80 16.32 -13.04 5.50
C ILE A 80 17.31 -14.20 5.65
N ARG A 81 18.41 -13.99 6.37
CA ARG A 81 19.47 -14.98 6.55
C ARG A 81 19.17 -16.04 7.59
N ASP A 82 18.42 -15.70 8.62
CA ASP A 82 18.11 -16.64 9.69
C ASP A 82 17.01 -17.61 9.25
N HIS A 83 17.34 -18.90 9.27
CA HIS A 83 16.43 -19.99 8.93
C HIS A 83 15.14 -20.06 9.77
N GLU A 84 15.12 -19.45 10.96
CA GLU A 84 13.94 -19.39 11.82
C GLU A 84 12.93 -18.31 11.36
N MET A 85 13.33 -17.42 10.46
CA MET A 85 12.52 -16.27 10.06
C MET A 85 11.54 -16.60 8.94
N ARG A 86 10.31 -16.10 9.08
CA ARG A 86 9.26 -16.33 8.08
C ARG A 86 9.32 -15.28 6.97
N ARG A 87 9.26 -15.75 5.72
CA ARG A 87 9.16 -14.86 4.54
C ARG A 87 7.83 -14.09 4.44
N ASN A 88 6.82 -14.47 5.23
CA ASN A 88 5.49 -13.87 5.20
C ASN A 88 5.28 -12.68 6.15
N ILE A 89 6.33 -12.26 6.89
CA ILE A 89 6.29 -11.06 7.73
C ILE A 89 5.92 -9.85 6.87
N ARG A 90 4.93 -9.06 7.31
CA ARG A 90 4.46 -7.85 6.62
C ARG A 90 5.27 -6.62 7.02
N LEU A 91 5.50 -5.74 6.05
CA LEU A 91 6.29 -4.52 6.24
C LEU A 91 5.43 -3.27 6.16
N PHE A 92 5.69 -2.31 7.05
CA PHE A 92 4.96 -1.05 7.16
C PHE A 92 5.90 0.13 7.39
N VAL A 93 5.43 1.33 7.02
CA VAL A 93 6.09 2.59 7.31
C VAL A 93 5.23 3.41 8.26
N SER A 94 5.80 3.91 9.36
CA SER A 94 5.16 4.90 10.21
C SER A 94 5.57 6.31 9.77
N GLU A 95 4.60 7.21 9.66
CA GLU A 95 4.83 8.65 9.43
C GLU A 95 5.60 9.30 10.60
N LYS A 96 5.60 8.67 11.77
CA LYS A 96 6.31 9.16 12.96
C LYS A 96 7.21 8.05 13.53
N ASN A 97 7.53 8.15 14.81
CA ASN A 97 8.26 7.12 15.52
C ASN A 97 7.47 5.80 15.53
N ALA A 98 8.05 4.74 14.97
CA ALA A 98 7.47 3.40 14.90
C ALA A 98 7.19 2.79 16.30
N GLU A 99 7.97 3.14 17.32
CA GLU A 99 7.74 2.71 18.71
C GLU A 99 6.39 3.21 19.25
N ALA A 100 5.98 4.43 18.85
CA ALA A 100 4.69 4.98 19.28
C ALA A 100 3.51 4.20 18.69
N VAL A 101 3.68 3.59 17.50
CA VAL A 101 2.68 2.69 16.91
C VAL A 101 2.52 1.43 17.77
N LEU A 102 3.61 0.86 18.28
CA LEU A 102 3.58 -0.32 19.16
C LEU A 102 3.11 -0.02 20.59
N ASN A 103 3.08 1.25 20.99
CA ASN A 103 2.60 1.68 22.31
C ASN A 103 1.11 2.08 22.31
N GLN A 104 0.49 2.19 21.13
CA GLN A 104 -0.92 2.56 21.03
C GLN A 104 -1.82 1.41 21.53
N SER A 105 -2.91 1.77 22.23
CA SER A 105 -3.94 0.80 22.60
C SER A 105 -4.49 0.10 21.36
N ALA A 106 -4.48 -1.24 21.39
CA ALA A 106 -4.79 -2.09 20.25
C ALA A 106 -6.23 -2.64 20.25
N LYS A 107 -7.14 -2.08 21.07
CA LYS A 107 -8.51 -2.58 21.20
C LYS A 107 -9.21 -2.60 19.82
N PRO A 108 -9.92 -3.68 19.46
CA PRO A 108 -10.34 -4.82 20.30
C PRO A 108 -9.27 -5.90 20.55
N GLU A 109 -8.13 -5.86 19.86
CA GLU A 109 -7.05 -6.83 20.03
C GLU A 109 -6.22 -6.56 21.29
N ASN A 110 -5.60 -7.62 21.81
CA ASN A 110 -4.73 -7.54 22.99
C ASN A 110 -3.26 -7.23 22.65
N LEU A 111 -2.87 -7.33 21.36
CA LEU A 111 -1.52 -7.13 20.87
C LEU A 111 -1.50 -6.12 19.71
N PRO A 112 -0.76 -4.99 19.84
CA PRO A 112 -0.59 -4.03 18.75
C PRO A 112 -0.10 -4.64 17.42
N ALA A 113 0.81 -5.61 17.47
CA ALA A 113 1.29 -6.29 16.26
C ALA A 113 0.17 -7.07 15.54
N GLN A 114 -0.70 -7.74 16.30
CA GLN A 114 -1.85 -8.48 15.76
C GLN A 114 -2.91 -7.53 15.17
N TYR A 115 -3.18 -6.42 15.84
CA TYR A 115 -4.09 -5.39 15.32
C TYR A 115 -3.65 -4.86 13.96
N ILE A 116 -2.35 -4.57 13.80
CA ILE A 116 -1.77 -4.09 12.54
C ILE A 116 -1.81 -5.18 11.46
N ASP A 117 -1.52 -6.42 11.82
CA ASP A 117 -1.61 -7.56 10.90
C ASP A 117 -3.05 -7.75 10.37
N MET A 118 -4.06 -7.59 11.24
CA MET A 118 -5.48 -7.64 10.84
C MET A 118 -5.87 -6.45 9.96
N LEU A 119 -5.40 -5.23 10.26
CA LEU A 119 -5.61 -4.06 9.40
C LEU A 119 -5.10 -4.29 7.97
N ALA A 120 -4.03 -5.06 7.80
CA ALA A 120 -3.47 -5.39 6.49
C ALA A 120 -4.34 -6.32 5.64
N GLU A 121 -5.45 -6.86 6.17
CA GLU A 121 -6.45 -7.62 5.41
C GLU A 121 -7.51 -6.71 4.75
N HIS A 122 -7.58 -5.43 5.10
CA HIS A 122 -8.60 -4.51 4.62
C HIS A 122 -8.41 -3.88 3.22
N PRO A 123 -7.21 -3.86 2.58
CA PRO A 123 -7.03 -3.27 1.25
C PRO A 123 -8.04 -3.71 0.17
N PRO A 124 -8.48 -4.99 0.09
CA PRO A 124 -9.51 -5.40 -0.87
C PRO A 124 -10.85 -4.70 -0.72
N LYS A 125 -11.12 -4.06 0.43
CA LYS A 125 -12.34 -3.29 0.69
C LYS A 125 -12.10 -1.78 0.74
N ASN A 126 -10.86 -1.32 0.59
CA ASN A 126 -10.51 0.08 0.80
C ASN A 126 -9.36 0.50 -0.12
N ALA A 127 -9.71 1.11 -1.25
CA ALA A 127 -8.78 1.49 -2.30
C ALA A 127 -7.69 2.50 -1.87
N HIS A 128 -7.88 3.20 -0.75
CA HIS A 128 -6.90 4.13 -0.18
C HIS A 128 -5.73 3.44 0.53
N MET A 129 -5.80 2.11 0.68
CA MET A 129 -4.81 1.30 1.37
C MET A 129 -4.00 0.47 0.36
N VAL A 130 -2.70 0.30 0.62
CA VAL A 130 -1.85 -0.60 -0.17
C VAL A 130 -1.87 -2.00 0.45
N GLU A 131 -1.85 -3.03 -0.39
CA GLU A 131 -1.63 -4.40 0.07
C GLU A 131 -0.27 -4.53 0.78
N ALA A 132 -0.26 -5.04 2.01
CA ALA A 132 0.95 -5.12 2.80
C ALA A 132 1.93 -6.13 2.18
N ALA A 133 3.07 -5.61 1.68
CA ALA A 133 4.12 -6.43 1.10
C ALA A 133 4.80 -7.29 2.17
N ARG A 134 5.15 -8.52 1.80
CA ARG A 134 5.89 -9.43 2.67
C ARG A 134 7.39 -9.27 2.46
N ILE A 135 8.20 -9.68 3.43
CA ILE A 135 9.68 -9.65 3.31
C ILE A 135 10.14 -10.33 2.02
N GLY A 136 9.58 -11.50 1.68
CA GLY A 136 9.94 -12.22 0.45
C GLY A 136 9.68 -11.41 -0.82
N ASP A 137 8.54 -10.72 -0.90
CA ASP A 137 8.17 -9.87 -2.05
C ASP A 137 9.11 -8.66 -2.15
N VAL A 138 9.40 -8.02 -1.01
CA VAL A 138 10.30 -6.87 -0.96
C VAL A 138 11.73 -7.26 -1.28
N GLN A 139 12.19 -8.44 -0.84
CA GLN A 139 13.50 -8.97 -1.21
C GLN A 139 13.62 -9.17 -2.73
N GLU A 140 12.59 -9.71 -3.38
CA GLU A 140 12.55 -9.85 -4.84
C GLU A 140 12.69 -8.48 -5.53
N LYS A 141 11.98 -7.45 -5.03
CA LYS A 141 12.06 -6.07 -5.53
C LYS A 141 13.45 -5.45 -5.31
N ILE A 142 14.07 -5.67 -4.15
CA ILE A 142 15.44 -5.23 -3.83
C ILE A 142 16.45 -5.85 -4.81
N ILE A 143 16.43 -7.17 -4.98
CA ILE A 143 17.37 -7.90 -5.87
C ILE A 143 17.22 -7.43 -7.32
N SER A 144 15.97 -7.24 -7.76
CA SER A 144 15.66 -6.77 -9.12
C SER A 144 15.82 -5.26 -9.30
N LYS A 145 16.21 -4.51 -8.26
CA LYS A 145 16.31 -3.05 -8.23
C LYS A 145 15.04 -2.35 -8.70
N ARG A 146 13.88 -2.94 -8.40
CA ARG A 146 12.55 -2.38 -8.74
C ARG A 146 12.10 -1.44 -7.65
N SER A 147 11.57 -0.28 -8.04
CA SER A 147 10.86 0.61 -7.13
C SER A 147 9.57 -0.06 -6.65
N PHE A 148 9.15 0.24 -5.43
CA PHE A 148 7.98 -0.40 -4.80
C PHE A 148 7.33 0.53 -3.78
N VAL A 149 6.20 0.08 -3.23
CA VAL A 149 5.48 0.79 -2.16
C VAL A 149 5.30 -0.08 -0.93
N LEU A 150 5.20 0.56 0.24
CA LEU A 150 4.75 -0.06 1.49
C LEU A 150 3.57 0.72 2.08
N PRO A 151 2.66 0.06 2.82
CA PRO A 151 1.56 0.74 3.50
C PRO A 151 2.08 1.68 4.61
N ILE A 152 1.37 2.80 4.79
CA ILE A 152 1.68 3.79 5.83
C ILE A 152 0.74 3.63 7.03
N LEU A 153 1.30 3.65 8.22
CA LEU A 153 0.61 3.67 9.50
C LEU A 153 0.70 5.07 10.12
N LYS A 154 -0.45 5.63 10.45
CA LYS A 154 -0.62 6.93 11.09
C LYS A 154 -1.23 6.77 12.46
N LEU A 155 -0.70 7.49 13.43
CA LEU A 155 -1.28 7.59 14.76
C LEU A 155 -2.38 8.65 14.77
N THR A 156 -3.55 8.25 15.24
CA THR A 156 -4.71 9.12 15.41
C THR A 156 -5.16 9.10 16.87
N LYS A 157 -6.09 10.00 17.24
CA LYS A 157 -6.72 9.95 18.57
C LYS A 157 -7.50 8.66 18.82
N GLN A 158 -7.94 7.97 17.76
CA GLN A 158 -8.77 6.77 17.83
C GLN A 158 -7.97 5.47 17.66
N GLY A 159 -6.65 5.54 17.48
CA GLY A 159 -5.81 4.37 17.25
C GLY A 159 -4.92 4.50 16.03
N ILE A 160 -4.60 3.38 15.40
CA ILE A 160 -3.74 3.32 14.22
C ILE A 160 -4.61 3.31 12.97
N GLN A 161 -4.34 4.23 12.05
CA GLN A 161 -4.95 4.29 10.73
C GLN A 161 -3.93 3.85 9.69
N MET A 162 -4.29 2.87 8.86
CA MET A 162 -3.50 2.48 7.71
C MET A 162 -4.06 3.16 6.46
N GLU A 163 -3.30 4.07 5.86
CA GLU A 163 -3.73 4.81 4.67
C GLU A 163 -2.51 5.36 3.92
N GLY A 164 -2.54 5.25 2.59
CA GLY A 164 -1.49 5.81 1.75
C GLY A 164 -0.39 4.80 1.40
N ALA A 165 0.57 5.28 0.62
CA ALA A 165 1.67 4.48 0.10
C ALA A 165 3.01 5.21 0.32
N ALA A 166 3.97 4.55 0.98
CA ALA A 166 5.35 5.02 1.06
C ALA A 166 6.12 4.52 -0.15
N LEU A 167 6.83 5.40 -0.85
CA LEU A 167 7.49 5.13 -2.13
C LEU A 167 8.96 4.85 -1.90
N PHE A 168 9.42 3.73 -2.45
CA PHE A 168 10.80 3.26 -2.35
C PHE A 168 11.45 3.22 -3.71
N ARG A 169 12.62 3.85 -3.80
CA ARG A 169 13.44 3.83 -5.03
C ARG A 169 14.20 2.52 -5.14
N GLY A 170 14.10 1.85 -6.28
CA GLY A 170 14.68 0.52 -6.48
C GLY A 170 16.20 0.43 -6.35
N LYS A 171 16.94 1.50 -6.69
CA LYS A 171 18.42 1.48 -6.73
C LYS A 171 19.09 1.34 -5.36
N ASP A 172 18.47 1.93 -4.33
CA ASP A 172 19.05 2.09 -2.98
C ASP A 172 18.02 1.89 -1.86
N ASN A 173 16.80 1.47 -2.21
CA ASN A 173 15.68 1.22 -1.30
C ASN A 173 15.42 2.35 -0.32
N LYS A 174 15.72 3.58 -0.75
CA LYS A 174 15.48 4.80 0.00
C LYS A 174 14.00 5.17 -0.12
N TYR A 175 13.39 5.54 1.00
CA TYR A 175 12.11 6.23 1.02
C TYR A 175 12.26 7.61 0.36
N VAL A 176 11.43 7.89 -0.65
CA VAL A 176 11.48 9.14 -1.44
C VAL A 176 10.24 10.02 -1.28
N GLY A 177 9.25 9.58 -0.52
CA GLY A 177 8.03 10.32 -0.23
C GLY A 177 6.81 9.39 -0.16
N MET A 178 5.63 9.98 -0.04
CA MET A 178 4.37 9.25 0.12
C MET A 178 3.25 9.73 -0.80
N LEU A 179 2.30 8.84 -1.07
CA LEU A 179 0.98 9.15 -1.61
C LEU A 179 -0.04 9.17 -0.47
N ASN A 180 -0.95 10.14 -0.49
CA ASN A 180 -2.13 10.12 0.39
C ASN A 180 -3.16 9.09 -0.12
N GLY A 181 -4.28 8.89 0.59
CA GLY A 181 -5.31 7.91 0.21
C GLY A 181 -5.82 8.07 -1.21
N GLU A 182 -6.24 9.28 -1.59
CA GLU A 182 -6.75 9.60 -2.95
C GLU A 182 -5.73 9.29 -4.06
N GLN A 183 -4.47 9.65 -3.84
CA GLN A 183 -3.39 9.37 -4.78
C GLN A 183 -3.07 7.87 -4.85
N THR A 184 -3.13 7.20 -3.70
CA THR A 184 -2.91 5.75 -3.57
C THR A 184 -4.00 4.96 -4.28
N MET A 185 -5.26 5.37 -4.16
CA MET A 185 -6.37 4.79 -4.93
C MET A 185 -6.13 4.92 -6.44
N GLY A 186 -5.72 6.10 -6.92
CA GLY A 186 -5.38 6.30 -8.33
C GLY A 186 -4.26 5.37 -8.84
N MET A 187 -3.27 5.07 -7.99
CA MET A 187 -2.20 4.11 -8.27
C MET A 187 -2.71 2.66 -8.22
N ASN A 188 -3.50 2.31 -7.21
CA ASN A 188 -4.02 0.97 -6.98
C ASN A 188 -4.95 0.50 -8.11
N TYR A 189 -5.65 1.41 -8.82
CA TYR A 189 -6.38 1.05 -10.03
C TYR A 189 -5.49 0.42 -11.12
N LEU A 190 -4.18 0.71 -11.12
CA LEU A 190 -3.22 0.20 -12.10
C LEU A 190 -2.53 -1.08 -11.63
N ILE A 191 -2.09 -1.12 -10.37
CA ILE A 191 -1.19 -2.16 -9.84
C ILE A 191 -1.82 -3.05 -8.76
N GLY A 192 -3.02 -2.72 -8.29
CA GLY A 192 -3.70 -3.45 -7.22
C GLY A 192 -4.08 -4.85 -7.67
N LYS A 193 -3.58 -5.87 -6.97
CA LYS A 193 -3.85 -7.30 -7.30
C LYS A 193 -5.23 -7.75 -6.83
N LYS A 194 -5.66 -7.28 -5.66
CA LYS A 194 -6.96 -7.53 -5.06
C LYS A 194 -7.63 -6.19 -4.82
N PHE A 195 -8.15 -5.61 -5.89
CA PHE A 195 -8.73 -4.28 -5.85
C PHE A 195 -10.24 -4.36 -5.61
N GLY A 196 -10.71 -3.63 -4.60
CA GLY A 196 -12.11 -3.33 -4.35
C GLY A 196 -12.24 -2.07 -3.49
N GLY A 197 -13.41 -1.87 -2.90
CA GLY A 197 -13.72 -0.68 -2.11
C GLY A 197 -14.55 0.33 -2.88
N PHE A 198 -14.65 1.55 -2.39
CA PHE A 198 -15.57 2.54 -2.94
C PHE A 198 -14.88 3.84 -3.27
N PHE A 199 -15.53 4.65 -4.11
CA PHE A 199 -15.20 6.05 -4.27
C PHE A 199 -16.47 6.89 -4.33
N THR A 200 -16.31 8.18 -4.03
CA THR A 200 -17.43 9.09 -3.92
C THR A 200 -17.25 10.31 -4.81
N ILE A 201 -18.21 10.55 -5.70
CA ILE A 201 -18.30 11.77 -6.52
C ILE A 201 -19.15 12.78 -5.76
N ARG A 202 -18.54 13.91 -5.38
CA ARG A 202 -19.22 15.05 -4.74
C ARG A 202 -19.32 16.22 -5.72
N LYS A 203 -20.54 16.58 -6.09
CA LYS A 203 -20.88 17.82 -6.81
C LYS A 203 -21.88 18.62 -5.97
N LYS A 204 -22.01 19.93 -6.20
CA LYS A 204 -22.79 20.86 -5.35
C LYS A 204 -24.15 20.30 -4.87
N ASN A 205 -24.87 19.56 -5.72
CA ASN A 205 -26.21 19.00 -5.43
C ASN A 205 -26.32 17.48 -5.67
N GLN A 206 -25.19 16.77 -5.71
CA GLN A 206 -25.16 15.34 -6.08
C GLN A 206 -24.05 14.61 -5.32
N LEU A 207 -24.42 13.50 -4.69
CA LEU A 207 -23.51 12.52 -4.12
C LEU A 207 -23.72 11.18 -4.83
N ILE A 208 -22.65 10.62 -5.40
CA ILE A 208 -22.64 9.24 -5.90
C ILE A 208 -21.56 8.49 -5.15
N THR A 209 -21.91 7.41 -4.47
CA THR A 209 -20.95 6.43 -3.95
C THR A 209 -21.04 5.18 -4.80
N TYR A 210 -19.93 4.81 -5.44
CA TYR A 210 -19.82 3.60 -6.25
C TYR A 210 -18.87 2.63 -5.56
N GLU A 211 -19.38 1.44 -5.25
CA GLU A 211 -18.62 0.34 -4.69
C GLU A 211 -18.15 -0.58 -5.82
N ILE A 212 -16.85 -0.79 -5.90
CA ILE A 212 -16.16 -1.57 -6.92
C ILE A 212 -16.06 -3.00 -6.41
N HIS A 213 -16.70 -3.92 -7.12
CA HIS A 213 -16.63 -5.36 -6.81
C HIS A 213 -15.50 -6.04 -7.59
N LYS A 214 -15.25 -5.58 -8.81
CA LYS A 214 -14.27 -6.17 -9.71
C LYS A 214 -13.62 -5.10 -10.55
N LEU A 215 -12.31 -5.23 -10.67
CA LEU A 215 -11.47 -4.39 -11.50
C LEU A 215 -10.56 -5.27 -12.36
N GLN A 216 -10.50 -4.96 -13.65
CA GLN A 216 -9.56 -5.56 -14.58
C GLN A 216 -8.75 -4.44 -15.24
N CYS A 217 -7.44 -4.48 -15.08
CA CYS A 217 -6.51 -3.56 -15.72
C CYS A 217 -5.65 -4.33 -16.71
N ASN A 218 -5.65 -3.88 -17.96
CA ASN A 218 -4.74 -4.37 -18.99
C ASN A 218 -3.88 -3.20 -19.50
N ILE A 219 -2.57 -3.35 -19.45
CA ILE A 219 -1.62 -2.33 -19.90
C ILE A 219 -0.84 -2.90 -21.07
N LYS A 220 -1.02 -2.29 -22.24
CA LYS A 220 -0.23 -2.56 -23.44
C LYS A 220 0.87 -1.53 -23.57
N VAL A 221 1.97 -1.91 -24.19
CA VAL A 221 3.08 -1.00 -24.48
C VAL A 221 3.34 -0.99 -25.99
N PHE A 222 3.48 0.21 -26.54
CA PHE A 222 3.83 0.46 -27.93
C PHE A 222 5.17 1.18 -27.98
N THR A 223 6.11 0.65 -28.76
CA THR A 223 7.50 1.15 -28.78
C THR A 223 7.92 1.46 -30.19
N LYS A 224 7.61 2.67 -30.67
CA LYS A 224 8.22 3.22 -31.89
C LYS A 224 9.65 3.65 -31.62
N ASP A 225 9.88 4.23 -30.44
CA ASP A 225 11.20 4.56 -29.90
C ASP A 225 11.39 3.81 -28.57
N THR A 226 12.52 3.12 -28.43
CA THR A 226 12.89 2.38 -27.22
C THR A 226 13.00 3.27 -25.99
N MET A 227 13.37 4.53 -26.16
CA MET A 227 13.49 5.50 -25.08
C MET A 227 12.16 6.20 -24.75
N GLN A 228 11.15 6.09 -25.61
CA GLN A 228 9.84 6.75 -25.46
C GLN A 228 8.69 5.73 -25.62
N PRO A 229 8.56 4.75 -24.70
CA PRO A 229 7.45 3.81 -24.74
C PRO A 229 6.11 4.50 -24.43
N GLU A 230 5.09 4.20 -25.24
CA GLU A 230 3.71 4.60 -24.95
C GLU A 230 2.96 3.45 -24.28
N PHE A 231 2.28 3.73 -23.17
CA PHE A 231 1.47 2.76 -22.44
C PHE A 231 0.00 3.06 -22.63
N ASP A 232 -0.75 2.04 -23.02
CA ASP A 232 -2.19 2.12 -23.19
C ASP A 232 -2.87 1.27 -22.12
N VAL A 233 -3.49 1.96 -21.17
CA VAL A 233 -4.13 1.41 -19.97
C VAL A 233 -5.63 1.30 -20.24
N HIS A 234 -6.11 0.07 -20.30
CA HIS A 234 -7.53 -0.26 -20.39
C HIS A 234 -8.02 -0.80 -19.06
N LEU A 235 -8.90 -0.03 -18.42
CA LEU A 235 -9.50 -0.37 -17.14
C LEU A 235 -10.98 -0.68 -17.33
N SER A 236 -11.40 -1.87 -16.89
CA SER A 236 -12.81 -2.27 -16.80
C SER A 236 -13.18 -2.45 -15.34
N LEU A 237 -14.29 -1.83 -14.93
CA LEU A 237 -14.81 -1.89 -13.57
C LEU A 237 -16.25 -2.38 -13.57
N GLU A 238 -16.58 -3.25 -12.63
CA GLU A 238 -17.94 -3.71 -12.34
C GLU A 238 -18.22 -3.42 -10.85
N GLY A 239 -19.42 -2.94 -10.55
CA GLY A 239 -19.74 -2.44 -9.22
C GLY A 239 -21.17 -1.94 -9.06
N THR A 240 -21.48 -1.47 -7.86
CA THR A 240 -22.83 -1.11 -7.43
C THR A 240 -22.89 0.34 -6.98
N LEU A 241 -24.02 1.02 -7.26
CA LEU A 241 -24.30 2.33 -6.66
C LEU A 241 -24.75 2.12 -5.21
N ALA A 242 -23.84 2.36 -4.27
CA ALA A 242 -24.10 2.19 -2.84
C ALA A 242 -24.92 3.36 -2.27
N GLU A 243 -24.65 4.58 -2.73
CA GLU A 243 -25.42 5.77 -2.34
C GLU A 243 -25.63 6.71 -3.51
N LEU A 244 -26.82 7.31 -3.53
CA LEU A 244 -27.20 8.25 -4.57
C LEU A 244 -28.09 9.34 -3.96
N HIS A 245 -27.55 10.56 -3.83
CA HIS A 245 -28.27 11.70 -3.30
C HIS A 245 -28.41 12.78 -4.37
N PHE A 246 -29.65 13.21 -4.63
CA PHE A 246 -29.96 14.31 -5.54
C PHE A 246 -30.87 15.32 -4.86
N SER A 247 -30.55 16.60 -5.01
CA SER A 247 -31.45 17.67 -4.56
C SER A 247 -32.73 17.76 -5.40
N ASN A 248 -32.75 17.22 -6.62
CA ASN A 248 -33.92 17.23 -7.50
C ASN A 248 -34.28 15.81 -7.98
N ARG A 249 -35.36 15.23 -7.43
CA ARG A 249 -35.84 13.87 -7.75
C ARG A 249 -36.26 13.65 -9.21
N LYS A 250 -36.42 14.73 -10.01
CA LYS A 250 -36.69 14.62 -11.46
C LYS A 250 -35.44 14.38 -12.31
N GLN A 251 -34.23 14.45 -11.74
CA GLN A 251 -33.01 13.96 -12.39
C GLN A 251 -32.96 12.43 -12.26
N LEU A 252 -33.80 11.74 -13.03
CA LEU A 252 -33.57 10.34 -13.35
C LEU A 252 -32.29 10.31 -14.21
N ILE A 253 -31.13 10.16 -13.56
CA ILE A 253 -29.89 10.06 -14.32
C ILE A 253 -29.89 8.72 -15.03
N ASN A 254 -29.88 8.79 -16.37
CA ASN A 254 -29.63 7.63 -17.22
C ASN A 254 -28.38 6.89 -16.73
N GLU A 255 -28.48 5.59 -16.47
CA GLU A 255 -27.39 4.69 -16.05
C GLU A 255 -26.11 4.91 -16.89
N LYS A 256 -26.25 5.05 -18.22
CA LYS A 256 -25.13 5.32 -19.13
C LYS A 256 -24.42 6.64 -18.85
N ASN A 257 -25.15 7.65 -18.38
CA ASN A 257 -24.55 8.93 -17.99
C ASN A 257 -23.80 8.78 -16.65
N LEU A 258 -24.32 8.01 -15.69
CA LEU A 258 -23.62 7.71 -14.44
C LEU A 258 -22.33 6.95 -14.71
N GLU A 259 -22.36 5.92 -15.55
CA GLU A 259 -21.17 5.16 -15.97
C GLU A 259 -20.11 6.09 -16.61
N LYS A 260 -20.53 7.02 -17.48
CA LYS A 260 -19.61 8.01 -18.05
C LYS A 260 -19.01 8.94 -16.99
N GLU A 261 -19.80 9.37 -16.01
CA GLU A 261 -19.32 10.22 -14.92
C GLU A 261 -18.33 9.47 -14.01
N ILE A 262 -18.63 8.23 -13.66
CA ILE A 262 -17.77 7.31 -12.90
C ILE A 262 -16.44 7.11 -13.64
N SER A 263 -16.52 6.73 -14.92
CA SER A 263 -15.35 6.50 -15.77
C SER A 263 -14.47 7.75 -15.88
N LYS A 264 -15.09 8.94 -16.01
CA LYS A 264 -14.38 10.21 -16.08
C LYS A 264 -13.66 10.56 -14.77
N GLU A 265 -14.30 10.36 -13.63
CA GLU A 265 -13.69 10.69 -12.34
C GLU A 265 -12.54 9.72 -12.02
N ILE A 266 -12.72 8.41 -12.21
CA ILE A 266 -11.65 7.42 -12.05
C ILE A 266 -10.46 7.74 -12.95
N LYS A 267 -10.70 8.01 -14.24
CA LYS A 267 -9.64 8.41 -15.19
C LYS A 267 -8.85 9.61 -14.67
N LYS A 268 -9.52 10.60 -14.09
CA LYS A 268 -8.89 11.78 -13.52
C LYS A 268 -8.05 11.46 -12.28
N HIS A 269 -8.49 10.57 -11.39
CA HIS A 269 -7.68 10.12 -10.24
C HIS A 269 -6.41 9.41 -10.72
N ILE A 270 -6.54 8.46 -11.66
CA ILE A 270 -5.41 7.73 -12.25
C ILE A 270 -4.41 8.69 -12.88
N GLN A 271 -4.86 9.59 -13.76
CA GLN A 271 -3.98 10.54 -14.44
C GLN A 271 -3.26 11.49 -13.47
N LYS A 272 -3.93 11.93 -12.40
CA LYS A 272 -3.31 12.74 -11.35
C LYS A 272 -2.21 11.97 -10.61
N SER A 273 -2.48 10.73 -10.23
CA SER A 273 -1.51 9.87 -9.54
C SER A 273 -0.30 9.59 -10.41
N ILE A 274 -0.51 9.20 -11.68
CA ILE A 274 0.58 8.99 -12.65
C ILE A 274 1.44 10.25 -12.77
N LYS A 275 0.80 11.40 -13.03
CA LYS A 275 1.52 12.67 -13.19
C LYS A 275 2.32 13.04 -11.95
N LEU A 276 1.77 12.83 -10.76
CA LEU A 276 2.48 13.08 -9.50
C LEU A 276 3.71 12.17 -9.37
N ILE A 277 3.55 10.87 -9.60
CA ILE A 277 4.61 9.87 -9.49
C ILE A 277 5.73 10.17 -10.50
N GLN A 278 5.38 10.42 -11.78
CA GLN A 278 6.35 10.74 -12.83
C GLN A 278 7.06 12.07 -12.62
N LYS A 279 6.34 13.15 -12.26
CA LYS A 279 6.93 14.49 -12.19
C LYS A 279 7.64 14.79 -10.87
N LYS A 280 7.04 14.39 -9.75
CA LYS A 280 7.55 14.71 -8.40
C LYS A 280 8.53 13.65 -7.91
N TYR A 281 8.11 12.38 -7.92
CA TYR A 281 8.87 11.32 -7.26
C TYR A 281 9.86 10.61 -8.18
N LYS A 282 9.56 10.55 -9.48
CA LYS A 282 10.45 10.01 -10.52
C LYS A 282 10.91 8.57 -10.24
N VAL A 283 10.02 7.76 -9.67
CA VAL A 283 10.25 6.33 -9.35
C VAL A 283 9.10 5.52 -9.92
N ASP A 284 9.41 4.40 -10.58
CA ASP A 284 8.39 3.57 -11.21
C ASP A 284 7.76 2.60 -10.21
N VAL A 285 6.93 3.14 -9.33
CA VAL A 285 6.06 2.35 -8.44
C VAL A 285 4.79 1.85 -9.14
N LEU A 286 4.60 2.20 -10.42
CA LEU A 286 3.46 1.81 -11.25
C LEU A 286 3.69 0.48 -12.01
N GLU A 287 4.88 -0.10 -11.86
CA GLU A 287 5.31 -1.32 -12.55
C GLU A 287 5.30 -1.24 -14.09
N LEU A 288 5.37 -0.02 -14.66
CA LEU A 288 5.36 0.16 -16.13
C LEU A 288 6.61 -0.45 -16.79
N GLY A 289 7.75 -0.37 -16.13
CA GLY A 289 9.00 -1.02 -16.58
C GLY A 289 8.87 -2.53 -16.65
N GLU A 290 8.10 -3.15 -15.75
CA GLU A 290 7.84 -4.59 -15.80
C GLU A 290 6.87 -4.95 -16.93
N VAL A 291 5.87 -4.09 -17.21
CA VAL A 291 5.03 -4.22 -18.40
C VAL A 291 5.89 -4.15 -19.66
N TYR A 292 6.80 -3.18 -19.75
CA TYR A 292 7.72 -3.05 -20.89
C TYR A 292 8.60 -4.29 -21.02
N LYS A 293 9.27 -4.70 -19.94
CA LYS A 293 10.12 -5.90 -19.90
C LYS A 293 9.40 -7.16 -20.41
N ARG A 294 8.14 -7.37 -20.01
CA ARG A 294 7.35 -8.55 -20.41
C ARG A 294 7.03 -8.57 -21.90
N HIS A 295 6.66 -7.42 -22.47
CA HIS A 295 6.26 -7.35 -23.87
C HIS A 295 7.48 -7.30 -24.81
N ASN A 296 8.47 -6.46 -24.48
CA ASN A 296 9.56 -6.09 -25.40
C ASN A 296 10.93 -6.21 -24.71
N TYR A 297 11.29 -7.41 -24.25
CA TYR A 297 12.49 -7.67 -23.45
C TYR A 297 13.81 -7.21 -24.08
N LYS A 298 13.97 -7.37 -25.40
CA LYS A 298 15.20 -6.95 -26.13
C LYS A 298 15.42 -5.44 -26.05
N GLU A 299 14.36 -4.65 -26.20
CA GLU A 299 14.41 -3.19 -26.11
C GLU A 299 14.57 -2.73 -24.67
N TRP A 300 13.83 -3.35 -23.74
CA TRP A 300 13.95 -3.10 -22.31
C TRP A 300 15.40 -3.21 -21.80
N LYS A 301 16.15 -4.23 -22.26
CA LYS A 301 17.57 -4.40 -21.87
C LYS A 301 18.40 -3.14 -22.12
N LYS A 302 18.15 -2.43 -23.23
CA LYS A 302 18.91 -1.23 -23.63
C LYS A 302 18.70 -0.07 -22.66
N ILE A 303 17.50 0.07 -22.11
CA ILE A 303 17.12 1.20 -21.24
C ILE A 303 17.04 0.86 -19.75
N SER A 304 17.02 -0.43 -19.38
CA SER A 304 16.71 -0.92 -18.03
C SER A 304 17.51 -0.24 -16.91
N LYS A 305 18.81 -0.01 -17.11
CA LYS A 305 19.69 0.66 -16.14
C LYS A 305 19.37 2.16 -15.94
N ASN A 306 18.62 2.74 -16.86
CA ASN A 306 18.27 4.16 -16.93
C ASN A 306 16.76 4.41 -16.85
N TRP A 307 15.95 3.39 -16.53
CA TRP A 307 14.49 3.48 -16.57
C TRP A 307 13.94 4.48 -15.54
N ASP A 308 13.96 4.14 -14.25
CA ASP A 308 13.61 5.03 -13.14
C ASP A 308 14.84 5.37 -12.28
N GLN A 309 16.02 5.22 -12.90
CA GLN A 309 17.36 5.42 -12.36
C GLN A 309 18.22 6.10 -13.43
N GLY A 310 19.42 6.56 -13.09
CA GLY A 310 20.33 7.16 -14.09
C GLY A 310 19.67 8.33 -14.83
N LYS A 311 19.50 8.20 -16.16
CA LYS A 311 18.80 9.20 -17.01
C LYS A 311 17.30 9.34 -16.71
N ASN A 312 16.69 8.33 -16.09
CA ASN A 312 15.30 8.31 -15.64
C ASN A 312 14.27 8.56 -16.77
N TYR A 313 14.27 7.67 -17.76
CA TYR A 313 13.31 7.64 -18.87
C TYR A 313 11.84 7.56 -18.42
N PHE A 314 11.57 7.07 -17.21
CA PHE A 314 10.24 7.10 -16.59
C PHE A 314 9.76 8.51 -16.27
N SER A 315 10.68 9.40 -15.85
CA SER A 315 10.38 10.77 -15.40
C SER A 315 10.40 11.84 -16.49
N ASP A 316 10.96 11.50 -17.65
CA ASP A 316 10.88 12.35 -18.83
C ASP A 316 9.45 12.28 -19.39
N ALA A 317 8.92 13.37 -19.94
CA ALA A 317 7.52 13.52 -20.36
C ALA A 317 7.14 12.63 -21.58
N GLN A 318 7.88 11.56 -21.81
CA GLN A 318 7.87 10.66 -22.96
C GLN A 318 7.11 9.36 -22.68
N VAL A 319 6.90 9.00 -21.40
CA VAL A 319 6.02 7.89 -21.03
C VAL A 319 4.58 8.36 -21.06
N ASN A 320 4.00 8.32 -22.26
CA ASN A 320 2.60 8.65 -22.48
C ASN A 320 1.74 7.51 -21.96
N VAL A 321 0.95 7.78 -20.92
CA VAL A 321 -0.02 6.82 -20.39
C VAL A 321 -1.42 7.23 -20.83
N ASN A 322 -1.94 6.56 -21.84
CA ASN A 322 -3.32 6.71 -22.29
C ASN A 322 -4.21 5.87 -21.39
N VAL A 323 -5.21 6.50 -20.77
CA VAL A 323 -6.10 5.83 -19.82
C VAL A 323 -7.51 5.78 -20.39
N HIS A 324 -8.00 4.56 -20.59
CA HIS A 324 -9.35 4.24 -20.99
C HIS A 324 -10.03 3.56 -19.80
N VAL A 325 -11.16 4.11 -19.37
CA VAL A 325 -11.93 3.56 -18.26
C VAL A 325 -13.32 3.25 -18.77
N HIS A 326 -13.76 2.02 -18.52
CA HIS A 326 -15.11 1.57 -18.74
C HIS A 326 -15.66 1.05 -17.41
N SER A 327 -16.78 1.60 -16.98
CA SER A 327 -17.48 1.17 -15.76
C SER A 327 -18.85 0.63 -16.10
N ILE A 328 -19.23 -0.45 -15.44
CA ILE A 328 -20.54 -1.07 -15.54
C ILE A 328 -21.23 -0.99 -14.18
N ILE A 329 -22.48 -0.53 -14.15
CA ILE A 329 -23.31 -0.58 -12.95
C ILE A 329 -24.06 -1.92 -12.95
N GLU A 330 -23.70 -2.82 -12.04
CA GLU A 330 -24.37 -4.12 -11.89
C GLU A 330 -25.72 -3.96 -11.18
N HIS A 331 -25.74 -3.15 -10.13
CA HIS A 331 -26.91 -2.89 -9.30
C HIS A 331 -26.99 -1.41 -8.95
N SER A 332 -28.21 -0.86 -9.02
CA SER A 332 -28.53 0.52 -8.68
C SER A 332 -29.55 0.65 -7.55
N GLY A 333 -29.85 -0.46 -6.87
CA GLY A 333 -31.00 -0.58 -5.97
C GLY A 333 -32.32 -0.24 -6.67
N SER A 334 -33.30 0.24 -5.91
CA SER A 334 -34.58 0.78 -6.42
C SER A 334 -34.46 2.21 -6.96
N SER A 335 -33.26 2.78 -6.98
CA SER A 335 -33.02 4.20 -7.29
C SER A 335 -33.01 4.52 -8.78
N LEU A 336 -32.86 3.52 -9.65
CA LEU A 336 -32.98 3.67 -11.11
C LEU A 336 -34.11 2.78 -11.66
N PRO A 337 -34.85 3.23 -12.71
CA PRO A 337 -35.85 2.41 -13.36
C PRO A 337 -35.20 1.15 -13.96
N LYS A 338 -35.80 -0.02 -13.72
CA LYS A 338 -35.29 -1.30 -14.22
C LYS A 338 -35.17 -1.27 -15.75
N ARG A 339 -34.10 -1.87 -16.29
CA ARG A 339 -34.02 -2.20 -17.72
C ARG A 339 -35.23 -3.07 -18.08
N VAL A 340 -36.15 -2.53 -18.86
CA VAL A 340 -37.08 -3.35 -19.64
C VAL A 340 -36.21 -3.97 -20.73
N LYS A 341 -36.02 -5.29 -20.67
CA LYS A 341 -35.27 -6.05 -21.68
C LYS A 341 -35.96 -6.01 -23.02
#